data_AF-A0A2M7CLZ9-F1
#
_entry.id   AF-A0A2M7CLZ9-F1
#
_cell.length_a   1.000
_cell.length_b   1.000
_cell.length_c   1.000
_cell.angle_alpha   90.00
_cell.angle_beta   90.00
_cell.angle_gamma   90.00
#
_symmetry.space_group_name_H-M   'P 1'
#
loop_
_entity.id
_entity.type
_entity.pdbx_description
1 polymer ?
#
loop_
_entity_poly.entity_id
_entity_poly.type
_entity_poly.pdbx_seq_one_letter_code
_entity_poly.pdbx_strand_id
1 'polypeptide(L)'
;AEWEENPGTPFPPKEVTGFSIGLSTEGTERTSGMIRLDDLALLDSPASAPGDNLTAEIQDALKGVDQKPDDPFAHLRLALAYWDAGQSRLAYVSLAKAADLAGGDAGFFMRAGNRFVEREAWVAAAIMYQRAVLAQAGGEIPANLLDAYHEAVYKAVDRRDVLLYLPFAGIANVDQPMAYIAEGRFHLLRGNNVKAREFLERARQIKPTLPEVTLLDAEISFKEGNQEQARGLLDELMSNPDTPEWIRALADTYLIQNP
;
A
#
# COMPACT_ATOMS: atom_id res chain seq x y z
N ALA A 1 50.90 3.46 38.86
CA ALA A 1 51.07 2.46 37.79
C ALA A 1 50.65 3.15 36.50
N GLU A 2 51.63 3.34 35.63
CA GLU A 2 51.58 4.17 34.43
C GLU A 2 50.63 3.59 33.37
N TRP A 3 50.01 4.50 32.61
CA TRP A 3 49.28 4.18 31.39
C TRP A 3 50.28 4.16 30.24
N GLU A 4 50.60 2.98 29.71
CA GLU A 4 51.32 2.85 28.44
C GLU A 4 50.31 2.94 27.28
N GLU A 5 50.31 4.09 26.59
CA GLU A 5 49.77 4.18 25.24
C GLU A 5 50.72 3.45 24.28
N ASN A 6 50.24 2.37 23.66
CA ASN A 6 50.92 1.71 22.55
C ASN A 6 50.46 2.34 21.23
N PRO A 7 51.29 3.14 20.53
CA PRO A 7 50.91 3.72 19.25
C PRO A 7 51.08 2.65 18.17
N GLY A 8 50.01 1.93 17.85
CA GLY A 8 49.97 0.99 16.74
C GLY A 8 50.42 1.66 15.44
N THR A 9 51.35 1.03 14.74
CA THR A 9 51.86 1.46 13.42
C THR A 9 50.71 1.64 12.41
N PRO A 10 50.71 2.69 11.56
CA PRO A 10 49.68 2.84 10.53
C PRO A 10 49.80 1.75 9.46
N PHE A 11 48.67 1.07 9.17
CA PHE A 11 48.59 0.06 8.11
C PHE A 11 48.63 0.71 6.71
N PRO A 12 49.34 0.12 5.73
CA PRO A 12 49.32 0.61 4.35
C PRO A 12 47.96 0.31 3.67
N PRO A 13 47.31 1.29 3.00
CA PRO A 13 45.90 1.22 2.61
C PRO A 13 45.61 0.41 1.33
N LYS A 14 46.47 -0.54 0.93
CA LYS A 14 46.33 -1.27 -0.35
C LYS A 14 46.18 -2.80 -0.24
N GLU A 15 46.10 -3.36 0.97
CA GLU A 15 45.97 -4.82 1.15
C GLU A 15 44.78 -5.26 2.04
N VAL A 16 43.81 -4.38 2.28
CA VAL A 16 42.62 -4.74 3.08
C VAL A 16 41.48 -5.18 2.16
N THR A 17 41.27 -6.49 2.03
CA THR A 17 40.12 -7.07 1.30
C THR A 17 39.01 -7.62 2.21
N GLY A 18 38.99 -7.24 3.50
CA GLY A 18 37.88 -7.57 4.38
C GLY A 18 38.17 -7.27 5.85
N PHE A 19 37.14 -6.83 6.58
CA PHE A 19 37.16 -6.80 8.04
C PHE A 19 36.09 -7.76 8.56
N SER A 20 36.52 -8.72 9.38
CA SER A 20 35.67 -9.59 10.18
C SER A 20 35.69 -9.12 11.63
N ILE A 21 34.54 -8.67 12.15
CA ILE A 21 34.32 -8.52 13.59
C ILE A 21 33.51 -9.73 14.02
N GLY A 22 34.13 -10.63 14.78
CA GLY A 22 33.46 -11.78 15.39
C GLY A 22 33.22 -11.52 16.88
N LEU A 23 31.96 -11.52 17.29
CA LEU A 23 31.56 -11.87 18.65
C LEU A 23 30.40 -12.86 18.52
N SER A 24 30.68 -14.11 18.88
CA SER A 24 29.70 -15.19 18.99
C SER A 24 29.11 -15.22 20.39
N THR A 25 27.79 -15.31 20.51
CA THR A 25 27.10 -16.18 21.48
C THR A 25 25.70 -16.53 20.97
N GLU A 26 25.28 -17.76 21.25
CA GLU A 26 24.09 -18.45 20.75
C GLU A 26 22.76 -17.87 21.22
N GLY A 27 21.75 -17.99 20.35
CA GLY A 27 20.33 -17.88 20.70
C GLY A 27 19.70 -16.53 20.35
N THR A 28 18.62 -16.59 19.56
CA THR A 28 17.71 -15.48 19.18
C THR A 28 18.31 -14.38 18.30
N GLU A 29 18.09 -14.49 16.98
CA GLU A 29 17.62 -13.39 16.10
C GLU A 29 17.54 -13.88 14.65
N ARG A 30 16.34 -14.31 14.22
CA ARG A 30 15.95 -14.32 12.81
C ARG A 30 15.06 -13.11 12.56
N THR A 31 15.62 -11.92 12.79
CA THR A 31 14.99 -10.64 12.49
C THR A 31 16.08 -9.66 12.12
N SER A 32 16.47 -9.67 10.85
CA SER A 32 16.99 -8.48 10.17
C SER A 32 16.97 -8.73 8.68
N GLY A 33 16.12 -7.95 8.02
CA GLY A 33 16.00 -7.91 6.57
C GLY A 33 17.28 -7.35 5.95
N MET A 34 18.18 -8.25 5.60
CA MET A 34 19.26 -7.97 4.67
C MET A 34 19.10 -8.92 3.49
N ILE A 35 18.53 -8.42 2.39
CA ILE A 35 18.65 -9.09 1.09
C ILE A 35 20.13 -9.00 0.72
N ARG A 36 20.82 -10.13 0.60
CA ARG A 36 22.21 -10.15 0.12
C ARG A 36 22.20 -10.01 -1.40
N LEU A 37 23.20 -9.31 -1.96
CA LEU A 37 23.33 -9.13 -3.41
C LEU A 37 23.33 -10.46 -4.20
N ASP A 38 23.71 -11.56 -3.54
CA ASP A 38 23.81 -12.88 -4.16
C ASP A 38 22.46 -13.64 -4.22
N ASP A 39 21.45 -13.23 -3.45
CA ASP A 39 20.08 -13.80 -3.53
C ASP A 39 19.33 -13.35 -4.79
N LEU A 40 19.89 -12.40 -5.55
CA LEU A 40 19.34 -11.92 -6.84
C LEU A 40 19.62 -12.90 -8.00
N ALA A 41 20.55 -13.85 -7.84
CA ALA A 41 20.99 -14.74 -8.92
C ALA A 41 20.09 -15.98 -9.14
N LEU A 42 19.04 -16.16 -8.34
CA LEU A 42 18.04 -17.24 -8.49
C LEU A 42 16.72 -16.78 -9.12
N LEU A 43 16.67 -15.54 -9.64
CA LEU A 43 15.51 -14.93 -10.30
C LEU A 43 15.69 -14.81 -11.82
N ASP A 44 16.54 -15.64 -12.42
CA ASP A 44 16.66 -15.78 -13.88
C ASP A 44 15.41 -16.46 -14.48
N SER A 45 14.33 -15.69 -14.55
CA SER A 45 13.49 -15.70 -15.76
C SER A 45 13.88 -14.44 -16.52
N PRO A 46 14.09 -14.50 -17.85
CA PRO A 46 14.58 -13.34 -18.59
C PRO A 46 13.51 -12.25 -18.53
N ALA A 47 13.73 -11.26 -17.66
CA ALA A 47 13.12 -9.96 -17.82
C ALA A 47 13.65 -9.43 -19.16
N SER A 48 12.76 -9.35 -20.15
CA SER A 48 13.05 -8.71 -21.43
C SER A 48 13.76 -7.39 -21.16
N ALA A 49 14.87 -7.14 -21.85
CA ALA A 49 15.63 -5.91 -21.69
C ALA A 49 14.70 -4.69 -21.82
N PRO A 50 14.97 -3.57 -21.12
CA PRO A 50 14.12 -2.37 -21.12
C PRO A 50 13.93 -1.68 -22.49
N GLY A 51 14.39 -2.29 -23.60
CA GLY A 51 14.19 -1.82 -24.97
C GLY A 51 13.14 -2.56 -25.79
N ASP A 52 12.67 -3.75 -25.39
CA ASP A 52 11.94 -4.64 -26.33
C ASP A 52 10.42 -4.48 -26.34
N ASN A 53 9.82 -3.59 -25.52
CA ASN A 53 8.38 -3.32 -25.58
C ASN A 53 7.99 -1.91 -25.07
N LEU A 54 8.63 -0.88 -25.62
CA LEU A 54 8.24 0.52 -25.39
C LEU A 54 7.02 0.86 -26.26
N THR A 55 5.85 1.00 -25.64
CA THR A 55 4.65 1.49 -26.34
C THR A 55 4.83 2.97 -26.71
N ALA A 56 4.03 3.46 -27.66
CA ALA A 56 4.05 4.86 -28.05
C ALA A 56 3.77 5.79 -26.84
N GLU A 57 2.87 5.37 -25.95
CA GLU A 57 2.51 6.10 -24.74
C GLU A 57 3.68 6.20 -23.76
N ILE A 58 4.47 5.13 -23.60
CA ILE A 58 5.67 5.18 -22.75
C ILE A 58 6.71 6.11 -23.39
N GLN A 59 6.92 6.02 -24.70
CA GLN A 59 7.87 6.89 -25.41
C GLN A 59 7.50 8.38 -25.29
N ASP A 60 6.22 8.71 -25.47
CA ASP A 60 5.73 10.07 -25.32
C ASP A 60 5.85 10.57 -23.87
N ALA A 61 5.57 9.70 -22.88
CA ALA A 61 5.73 10.05 -21.48
C ALA A 61 7.22 10.27 -21.10
N LEU A 62 8.14 9.43 -21.59
CA LEU A 62 9.58 9.59 -21.41
C LEU A 62 10.08 10.92 -21.99
N LYS A 63 9.67 11.25 -23.22
CA LYS A 63 9.97 12.54 -23.83
C LYS A 63 9.44 13.71 -22.99
N GLY A 64 8.27 13.55 -22.39
CA GLY A 64 7.69 14.53 -21.47
C GLY A 64 8.56 14.73 -20.21
N VAL A 65 9.12 13.65 -19.66
CA VAL A 65 10.07 13.70 -18.54
C VAL A 65 11.38 14.35 -18.97
N ASP A 66 11.93 14.02 -20.14
CA ASP A 66 13.18 14.62 -20.65
C ASP A 66 13.06 16.14 -20.81
N GLN A 67 11.88 16.62 -21.23
CA GLN A 67 11.62 18.06 -21.38
C GLN A 67 11.42 18.78 -20.03
N LYS A 68 10.85 18.09 -19.04
CA LYS A 68 10.52 18.64 -17.72
C LYS A 68 10.86 17.62 -16.62
N PRO A 69 12.14 17.41 -16.31
CA PRO A 69 12.57 16.35 -15.40
C PRO A 69 12.13 16.56 -13.96
N ASP A 70 11.83 17.81 -13.57
CA ASP A 70 11.40 18.18 -12.22
C ASP A 70 9.87 18.40 -12.12
N ASP A 71 9.11 18.18 -13.20
CA ASP A 71 7.65 18.28 -13.17
C ASP A 71 7.02 16.98 -12.63
N PRO A 72 6.36 17.00 -11.45
CA PRO A 72 5.74 15.80 -10.88
C PRO A 72 4.67 15.20 -11.80
N PHE A 73 4.00 16.01 -12.62
CA PHE A 73 3.01 15.49 -13.58
C PHE A 73 3.64 14.77 -14.77
N ALA A 74 4.87 15.11 -15.16
CA ALA A 74 5.59 14.37 -16.19
C ALA A 74 5.89 12.94 -15.72
N HIS A 75 6.37 12.79 -14.48
CA HIS A 75 6.61 11.49 -13.87
C HIS A 75 5.31 10.73 -13.57
N LEU A 76 4.23 11.41 -13.19
CA LEU A 76 2.91 10.77 -13.04
C LEU A 76 2.40 10.21 -14.36
N ARG A 77 2.53 10.94 -15.47
CA ARG A 77 2.17 10.43 -16.81
C ARG A 77 2.99 9.19 -17.17
N LEU A 78 4.28 9.18 -16.86
CA LEU A 78 5.14 8.02 -17.07
C LEU A 78 4.71 6.83 -16.20
N ALA A 79 4.36 7.07 -14.93
CA ALA A 79 3.83 6.03 -14.05
C ALA A 79 2.54 5.39 -14.60
N LEU A 80 1.62 6.22 -15.10
CA LEU A 80 0.38 5.75 -15.71
C LEU A 80 0.64 4.98 -17.00
N ALA A 81 1.55 5.45 -17.86
CA ALA A 81 1.92 4.75 -19.10
C ALA A 81 2.53 3.37 -18.81
N TYR A 82 3.43 3.28 -17.82
CA TYR A 82 3.96 1.99 -17.37
C TYR A 82 2.88 1.09 -16.77
N TRP A 83 1.94 1.65 -16.02
CA TRP A 83 0.83 0.88 -15.47
C TRP A 83 -0.05 0.28 -16.58
N ASP A 84 -0.44 1.10 -17.55
CA ASP A 84 -1.30 0.73 -18.67
C ASP A 84 -0.62 -0.32 -19.58
N ALA A 85 0.71 -0.33 -19.64
CA ALA A 85 1.51 -1.35 -20.32
C ALA A 85 1.76 -2.63 -19.49
N GLY A 86 1.17 -2.76 -18.30
CA GLY A 86 1.37 -3.90 -17.40
C GLY A 86 2.73 -3.93 -16.71
N GLN A 87 3.53 -2.86 -16.83
CA GLN A 87 4.85 -2.74 -16.22
C GLN A 87 4.75 -2.16 -14.80
N SER A 88 3.99 -2.82 -13.92
CA SER A 88 3.62 -2.29 -12.60
C SER A 88 4.81 -1.89 -11.73
N ARG A 89 5.94 -2.60 -11.81
CA ARG A 89 7.15 -2.26 -11.04
C ARG A 89 7.71 -0.89 -11.47
N LEU A 90 7.80 -0.65 -12.78
CA LEU A 90 8.25 0.63 -13.31
C LEU A 90 7.24 1.74 -13.03
N ALA A 91 5.94 1.42 -13.07
CA ALA A 91 4.88 2.34 -12.66
C ALA A 91 5.09 2.84 -11.23
N TYR A 92 5.36 1.95 -10.26
CA TYR A 92 5.62 2.34 -8.88
C TYR A 92 6.90 3.16 -8.71
N VAL A 93 7.96 2.87 -9.47
CA VAL A 93 9.21 3.67 -9.45
C VAL A 93 8.94 5.10 -9.94
N SER A 94 8.27 5.25 -11.09
CA SER A 94 7.91 6.57 -11.62
C SER A 94 6.91 7.30 -10.71
N LEU A 95 5.98 6.57 -10.09
CA LEU A 95 5.02 7.14 -9.15
C LEU A 95 5.70 7.67 -7.90
N ALA A 96 6.68 6.95 -7.35
CA ALA A 96 7.48 7.40 -6.22
C ALA A 96 8.23 8.69 -6.57
N LYS A 97 8.87 8.74 -7.76
CA LYS A 97 9.56 9.96 -8.23
C LYS A 97 8.60 11.14 -8.39
N ALA A 98 7.41 10.90 -8.93
CA ALA A 98 6.36 11.91 -9.07
C ALA A 98 5.93 12.45 -7.70
N ALA A 99 5.74 11.56 -6.73
CA ALA A 99 5.37 11.91 -5.36
C ALA A 99 6.45 12.71 -4.63
N ASP A 100 7.73 12.36 -4.82
CA ASP A 100 8.86 13.08 -4.22
C ASP A 100 8.96 14.51 -4.77
N LEU A 101 8.75 14.69 -6.08
CA LEU A 101 8.75 16.00 -6.73
C LEU A 101 7.54 16.86 -6.33
N ALA A 102 6.39 16.23 -6.07
CA ALA A 102 5.18 16.94 -5.64
C ALA A 102 5.24 17.46 -4.20
N GLY A 103 6.17 16.94 -3.38
CA GLY A 103 6.31 17.33 -1.98
C GLY A 103 5.02 17.11 -1.19
N GLY A 104 4.49 18.18 -0.59
CA GLY A 104 3.25 18.17 0.20
C GLY A 104 1.99 18.61 -0.56
N ASP A 105 1.97 18.56 -1.90
CA ASP A 105 0.79 18.97 -2.67
C ASP A 105 -0.34 17.92 -2.57
N ALA A 106 -1.24 18.10 -1.61
CA ALA A 106 -2.41 17.24 -1.43
C ALA A 106 -3.28 17.15 -2.70
N GLY A 107 -3.40 18.25 -3.46
CA GLY A 107 -4.18 18.28 -4.70
C GLY A 107 -3.55 17.44 -5.81
N PHE A 108 -2.22 17.42 -5.92
CA PHE A 108 -1.51 16.50 -6.81
C PHE A 108 -1.82 15.05 -6.44
N PHE A 109 -1.70 14.70 -5.17
CA PHE A 109 -1.94 13.34 -4.70
C PHE A 109 -3.39 12.88 -4.92
N MET A 110 -4.37 13.76 -4.70
CA MET A 110 -5.77 13.47 -5.02
C MET A 110 -5.97 13.17 -6.50
N ARG A 111 -5.41 14.01 -7.38
CA ARG A 111 -5.50 13.80 -8.83
C ARG A 111 -4.81 12.49 -9.23
N ALA A 112 -3.63 12.21 -8.71
CA ALA A 112 -2.92 10.96 -8.96
C ALA A 112 -3.75 9.74 -8.52
N GLY A 113 -4.32 9.80 -7.32
CA GLY A 113 -5.21 8.75 -6.79
C GLY A 113 -6.39 8.48 -7.73
N ASN A 114 -7.11 9.51 -8.15
CA ASN A 114 -8.24 9.38 -9.08
C ASN A 114 -7.85 8.69 -10.39
N ARG A 115 -6.68 9.03 -10.96
CA ARG A 115 -6.19 8.41 -12.20
C ARG A 115 -5.88 6.93 -12.05
N PHE A 116 -5.49 6.49 -10.85
CA PHE A 116 -5.31 5.08 -10.54
C PHE A 116 -6.63 4.38 -10.21
N VAL A 117 -7.60 5.05 -9.58
CA VAL A 117 -8.97 4.53 -9.42
C VAL A 117 -9.61 4.23 -10.78
N GLU A 118 -9.47 5.13 -11.76
CA GLU A 118 -9.93 4.93 -13.16
C GLU A 118 -9.35 3.65 -13.81
N ARG A 119 -8.23 3.14 -13.29
CA ARG A 119 -7.51 1.94 -13.77
C ARG A 119 -7.67 0.74 -12.84
N GLU A 120 -8.54 0.84 -11.85
CA GLU A 120 -8.72 -0.14 -10.77
C GLU A 120 -7.40 -0.49 -10.05
N ALA A 121 -6.45 0.44 -10.07
CA ALA A 121 -5.13 0.32 -9.50
C ALA A 121 -5.15 0.69 -8.01
N TRP A 122 -5.98 -0.02 -7.24
CA TRP A 122 -6.36 0.35 -5.87
C TRP A 122 -5.18 0.55 -4.92
N VAL A 123 -4.12 -0.24 -5.04
CA VAL A 123 -2.90 -0.07 -4.22
C VAL A 123 -2.21 1.26 -4.52
N ALA A 124 -2.03 1.62 -5.80
CA ALA A 124 -1.42 2.90 -6.17
C ALA A 124 -2.33 4.08 -5.78
N ALA A 125 -3.64 3.94 -5.96
CA ALA A 125 -4.62 4.93 -5.52
C ALA A 125 -4.56 5.16 -4.01
N ALA A 126 -4.55 4.09 -3.21
CA ALA A 126 -4.48 4.17 -1.76
C ALA A 126 -3.20 4.89 -1.27
N ILE A 127 -2.03 4.59 -1.86
CA ILE A 127 -0.77 5.28 -1.52
C ILE A 127 -0.87 6.78 -1.82
N MET A 128 -1.47 7.16 -2.94
CA MET A 128 -1.65 8.56 -3.30
C MET A 128 -2.64 9.25 -2.37
N TYR A 129 -3.82 8.69 -2.11
CA TYR A 129 -4.77 9.27 -1.17
C TYR A 129 -4.22 9.34 0.25
N GLN A 130 -3.44 8.35 0.69
CA GLN A 130 -2.76 8.39 1.99
C GLN A 130 -1.85 9.62 2.10
N ARG A 131 -1.04 9.88 1.05
CA ARG A 131 -0.20 11.09 1.00
C ARG A 131 -1.02 12.37 0.96
N ALA A 132 -2.15 12.37 0.23
CA ALA A 132 -3.06 13.50 0.20
C ALA A 132 -3.61 13.82 1.60
N VAL A 133 -4.04 12.80 2.35
CA VAL A 133 -4.55 12.96 3.72
C VAL A 133 -3.45 13.46 4.66
N LEU A 134 -2.26 12.84 4.62
CA LEU A 134 -1.11 13.24 5.44
C LEU A 134 -0.61 14.66 5.13
N ALA A 135 -0.78 15.12 3.90
CA ALA A 135 -0.42 16.48 3.48
C ALA A 135 -1.38 17.56 4.02
N GLN A 136 -2.58 17.21 4.50
CA GLN A 136 -3.55 18.16 5.09
C GLN A 136 -3.18 18.62 6.51
N ALA A 137 -1.90 18.72 6.84
CA ALA A 137 -1.35 18.88 8.19
C ALA A 137 -2.17 19.80 9.13
N GLY A 138 -2.98 19.20 10.01
CA GLY A 138 -3.75 19.89 11.05
C GLY A 138 -5.08 20.52 10.60
N GLY A 139 -5.43 20.44 9.31
CA GLY A 139 -6.73 20.81 8.80
C GLY A 139 -7.75 19.67 8.95
N GLU A 140 -9.03 20.01 8.85
CA GLU A 140 -10.10 19.01 8.73
C GLU A 140 -9.92 18.26 7.41
N ILE A 141 -9.77 16.93 7.48
CA ILE A 141 -9.66 16.08 6.29
C ILE A 141 -11.04 16.12 5.61
N PRO A 142 -11.14 16.54 4.32
CA PRO A 142 -12.41 16.53 3.62
C PRO A 142 -13.01 15.11 3.61
N ALA A 143 -14.29 14.99 3.97
CA ALA A 143 -14.96 13.68 4.08
C ALA A 143 -14.83 12.85 2.79
N ASN A 144 -14.99 13.49 1.63
CA ASN A 144 -14.84 12.84 0.33
C ASN A 144 -13.42 12.32 0.05
N LEU A 145 -12.38 12.97 0.59
CA LEU A 145 -11.01 12.47 0.50
C LEU A 145 -10.81 11.27 1.41
N LEU A 146 -11.36 11.32 2.63
CA LEU A 146 -11.28 10.20 3.56
C LEU A 146 -12.03 8.97 3.01
N ASP A 147 -13.22 9.16 2.43
CA ASP A 147 -13.99 8.10 1.77
C ASP A 147 -13.22 7.47 0.60
N ALA A 148 -12.61 8.29 -0.25
CA ALA A 148 -11.80 7.80 -1.38
C ALA A 148 -10.56 7.02 -0.89
N TYR A 149 -9.93 7.47 0.19
CA TYR A 149 -8.84 6.75 0.83
C TYR A 149 -9.32 5.40 1.39
N HIS A 150 -10.44 5.39 2.13
CA HIS A 150 -11.01 4.17 2.71
C HIS A 150 -11.40 3.16 1.62
N GLU A 151 -12.09 3.60 0.56
CA GLU A 151 -12.44 2.74 -0.58
C GLU A 151 -11.18 2.11 -1.19
N ALA A 152 -10.16 2.94 -1.46
CA ALA A 152 -8.93 2.48 -2.09
C ALA A 152 -8.19 1.48 -1.20
N VAL A 153 -8.09 1.72 0.11
CA VAL A 153 -7.51 0.76 1.08
C VAL A 153 -8.31 -0.53 1.11
N TYR A 154 -9.62 -0.43 1.23
CA TYR A 154 -10.52 -1.59 1.34
C TYR A 154 -10.41 -2.49 0.12
N LYS A 155 -10.34 -1.92 -1.09
CA LYS A 155 -10.16 -2.69 -2.33
C LYS A 155 -8.71 -3.14 -2.56
N ALA A 156 -7.72 -2.36 -2.13
CA ALA A 156 -6.30 -2.68 -2.31
C ALA A 156 -5.86 -3.98 -1.63
N VAL A 157 -6.43 -4.32 -0.47
CA VAL A 157 -6.00 -5.50 0.31
C VAL A 157 -6.29 -6.85 -0.34
N ASP A 158 -7.05 -6.88 -1.43
CA ASP A 158 -7.24 -8.08 -2.25
C ASP A 158 -5.92 -8.55 -2.89
N ARG A 159 -5.04 -7.61 -3.25
CA ARG A 159 -3.73 -7.95 -3.82
C ARG A 159 -2.85 -8.70 -2.81
N ARG A 160 -2.17 -9.74 -3.29
CA ARG A 160 -1.31 -10.60 -2.47
C ARG A 160 -0.10 -9.88 -1.89
N ASP A 161 0.44 -8.96 -2.67
CA ASP A 161 1.65 -8.20 -2.39
C ASP A 161 1.39 -6.79 -1.84
N VAL A 162 0.14 -6.50 -1.42
CA VAL A 162 -0.28 -5.18 -0.92
C VAL A 162 0.66 -4.63 0.16
N LEU A 163 1.12 -5.48 1.07
CA LEU A 163 1.96 -5.08 2.21
C LEU A 163 3.38 -4.64 1.83
N LEU A 164 3.83 -4.91 0.60
CA LEU A 164 5.10 -4.37 0.11
C LEU A 164 5.02 -2.85 -0.13
N TYR A 165 3.82 -2.35 -0.42
CA TYR A 165 3.61 -0.96 -0.83
C TYR A 165 2.75 -0.16 0.16
N LEU A 166 1.81 -0.82 0.84
CA LEU A 166 0.85 -0.23 1.76
C LEU A 166 0.78 -1.05 3.06
N PRO A 167 1.76 -0.88 3.98
CA PRO A 167 1.76 -1.60 5.25
C PRO A 167 0.66 -1.08 6.19
N PHE A 168 0.08 -1.96 7.00
CA PHE A 168 -1.00 -1.60 7.95
C PHE A 168 -0.59 -0.50 8.93
N ALA A 169 0.68 -0.46 9.36
CA ALA A 169 1.19 0.62 10.20
C ALA A 169 1.06 2.00 9.53
N GLY A 170 1.25 2.07 8.22
CA GLY A 170 1.01 3.30 7.45
C GLY A 170 -0.46 3.69 7.43
N ILE A 171 -1.35 2.70 7.29
CA ILE A 171 -2.80 2.95 7.34
C ILE A 171 -3.20 3.46 8.73
N ALA A 172 -2.64 2.85 9.79
CA ALA A 172 -2.94 3.20 11.18
C ALA A 172 -2.49 4.61 11.56
N ASN A 173 -1.45 5.14 10.90
CA ASN A 173 -1.03 6.53 11.06
C ASN A 173 -2.07 7.53 10.53
N VAL A 174 -2.95 7.10 9.61
CA VAL A 174 -4.03 7.92 9.08
C VAL A 174 -5.34 7.66 9.82
N ASP A 175 -5.76 6.40 9.87
CA ASP A 175 -6.98 5.96 10.53
C ASP A 175 -6.76 4.53 11.09
N GLN A 176 -6.64 4.43 12.43
CA GLN A 176 -6.38 3.17 13.12
C GLN A 176 -7.53 2.16 13.01
N PRO A 177 -8.81 2.52 13.24
CA PRO A 177 -9.94 1.66 12.90
C PRO A 177 -9.85 1.09 11.47
N MET A 178 -9.57 1.94 10.48
CA MET A 178 -9.46 1.51 9.08
C MET A 178 -8.30 0.52 8.86
N ALA A 179 -7.18 0.68 9.57
CA ALA A 179 -6.08 -0.27 9.52
C ALA A 179 -6.48 -1.67 10.02
N TYR A 180 -7.25 -1.74 11.10
CA TYR A 180 -7.79 -3.01 11.58
C TYR A 180 -8.80 -3.62 10.62
N ILE A 181 -9.65 -2.80 9.99
CA ILE A 181 -10.58 -3.28 8.95
C ILE A 181 -9.82 -3.85 7.76
N ALA A 182 -8.79 -3.14 7.29
CA ALA A 182 -7.94 -3.58 6.20
C ALA A 182 -7.22 -4.91 6.53
N GLU A 183 -6.69 -5.05 7.75
CA GLU A 183 -6.03 -6.27 8.21
C GLU A 183 -7.00 -7.44 8.38
N GLY A 184 -8.20 -7.17 8.92
CA GLY A 184 -9.27 -8.16 9.03
C GLY A 184 -9.70 -8.68 7.66
N ARG A 185 -9.94 -7.78 6.70
CA ARG A 185 -10.28 -8.14 5.32
C ARG A 185 -9.14 -8.89 4.63
N PHE A 186 -7.89 -8.45 4.81
CA PHE A 186 -6.72 -9.16 4.28
C PHE A 186 -6.68 -10.61 4.77
N HIS A 187 -6.95 -10.86 6.06
CA HIS A 187 -7.03 -12.21 6.61
C HIS A 187 -8.24 -13.00 6.10
N LEU A 188 -9.39 -12.36 5.95
CA LEU A 188 -10.60 -12.96 5.40
C LEU A 188 -10.37 -13.49 3.98
N LEU A 189 -9.74 -12.67 3.12
CA LEU A 189 -9.41 -13.03 1.73
C LEU A 189 -8.34 -14.13 1.63
N ARG A 190 -7.70 -14.50 2.75
CA ARG A 190 -6.81 -15.66 2.86
C ARG A 190 -7.44 -16.83 3.61
N GLY A 191 -8.75 -16.78 3.85
CA GLY A 191 -9.53 -17.84 4.50
C GLY A 191 -9.32 -17.92 6.02
N ASN A 192 -8.73 -16.90 6.66
CA ASN A 192 -8.56 -16.87 8.10
C ASN A 192 -9.66 -16.04 8.76
N ASN A 193 -10.86 -16.62 8.86
CA ASN A 193 -12.04 -15.96 9.44
C ASN A 193 -11.83 -15.62 10.92
N VAL A 194 -11.09 -16.44 11.67
CA VAL A 194 -10.79 -16.19 13.10
C VAL A 194 -10.02 -14.89 13.27
N LYS A 195 -8.96 -14.67 12.49
CA LYS A 195 -8.22 -13.40 12.50
C LYS A 195 -9.05 -12.25 11.96
N ALA A 196 -9.86 -12.49 10.92
CA ALA A 196 -10.75 -11.47 10.39
C ALA A 196 -11.70 -10.93 11.47
N ARG A 197 -12.34 -11.83 12.25
CA ARG A 197 -13.17 -11.49 13.42
C ARG A 197 -12.38 -10.74 14.48
N GLU A 198 -11.18 -11.21 14.83
CA GLU A 198 -10.34 -10.54 15.84
C GLU A 198 -10.08 -9.08 15.48
N PHE A 199 -9.69 -8.80 14.24
CA PHE A 199 -9.40 -7.45 13.79
C PHE A 199 -10.66 -6.59 13.60
N LEU A 200 -11.77 -7.19 13.13
CA LEU A 200 -13.07 -6.52 13.11
C LEU A 200 -13.45 -6.00 14.51
N GLU A 201 -13.29 -6.83 15.54
CA GLU A 201 -13.65 -6.43 16.91
C GLU A 201 -12.73 -5.33 17.46
N ARG A 202 -11.44 -5.31 17.09
CA ARG A 202 -10.55 -4.19 17.42
C ARG A 202 -10.99 -2.88 16.75
N ALA A 203 -11.43 -2.93 15.50
CA ALA A 203 -11.98 -1.75 14.82
C ALA A 203 -13.28 -1.27 15.48
N ARG A 204 -14.19 -2.21 15.79
CA ARG A 204 -15.48 -1.95 16.45
C ARG A 204 -15.31 -1.30 17.82
N GLN A 205 -14.30 -1.71 18.60
CA GLN A 205 -14.01 -1.13 19.90
C GLN A 205 -13.61 0.35 19.83
N ILE A 206 -12.97 0.78 18.74
CA ILE A 206 -12.51 2.17 18.58
C ILE A 206 -13.60 3.04 17.96
N LYS A 207 -14.18 2.60 16.84
CA LYS A 207 -15.18 3.36 16.10
C LYS A 207 -16.29 2.45 15.57
N PRO A 208 -17.27 2.07 16.40
CA PRO A 208 -18.31 1.10 16.05
C PRO A 208 -19.28 1.60 14.98
N THR A 209 -19.35 2.91 14.74
CA THR A 209 -20.27 3.53 13.78
C THR A 209 -19.70 3.65 12.38
N LEU A 210 -18.46 3.19 12.14
CA LEU A 210 -17.90 3.14 10.78
C LEU A 210 -18.69 2.14 9.94
N PRO A 211 -19.24 2.53 8.78
CA PRO A 211 -19.96 1.59 7.91
C PRO A 211 -19.08 0.43 7.43
N GLU A 212 -17.76 0.62 7.35
CA GLU A 212 -16.80 -0.43 6.99
C GLU A 212 -16.71 -1.55 8.03
N VAL A 213 -17.04 -1.28 9.29
CA VAL A 213 -17.16 -2.32 10.34
C VAL A 213 -18.32 -3.24 10.00
N THR A 214 -19.50 -2.68 9.72
CA THR A 214 -20.69 -3.44 9.30
C THR A 214 -20.44 -4.18 7.99
N LEU A 215 -19.76 -3.56 7.02
CA LEU A 215 -19.42 -4.18 5.74
C LEU A 215 -18.52 -5.41 5.92
N LEU A 216 -17.44 -5.28 6.70
CA LEU A 216 -16.54 -6.41 6.96
C LEU A 216 -17.23 -7.52 7.76
N ASP A 217 -18.12 -7.18 8.70
CA ASP A 217 -18.93 -8.17 9.43
C ASP A 217 -19.85 -8.97 8.49
N ALA A 218 -20.46 -8.29 7.51
CA ALA A 218 -21.25 -8.96 6.48
C ALA A 218 -20.39 -9.89 5.62
N GLU A 219 -19.21 -9.45 5.17
CA GLU A 219 -18.28 -10.30 4.41
C GLU A 219 -17.84 -11.54 5.19
N ILE A 220 -17.51 -11.37 6.47
CA ILE A 220 -17.16 -12.48 7.37
C ILE A 220 -18.34 -13.43 7.53
N SER A 221 -19.54 -12.90 7.76
CA SER A 221 -20.76 -13.69 7.93
C SER A 221 -21.07 -14.54 6.70
N PHE A 222 -20.89 -14.02 5.48
CA PHE A 222 -20.97 -14.83 4.25
C PHE A 222 -19.93 -15.95 4.22
N LYS A 223 -18.67 -15.66 4.57
CA LYS A 223 -17.59 -16.66 4.60
C LYS A 223 -17.79 -17.73 5.67
N GLU A 224 -18.54 -17.42 6.73
CA GLU A 224 -18.91 -18.35 7.80
C GLU A 224 -20.20 -19.14 7.50
N GLY A 225 -20.90 -18.82 6.40
CA GLY A 225 -22.17 -19.46 6.02
C GLY A 225 -23.40 -18.87 6.71
N ASN A 226 -23.24 -17.77 7.45
CA ASN A 226 -24.32 -17.07 8.14
C ASN A 226 -25.02 -16.07 7.20
N GLN A 227 -25.65 -16.59 6.13
CA GLN A 227 -26.18 -15.78 5.04
C GLN A 227 -27.29 -14.80 5.50
N GLU A 228 -28.18 -15.23 6.40
CA GLU A 228 -29.26 -14.38 6.91
C GLU A 228 -28.71 -13.14 7.65
N GLN A 229 -27.72 -13.36 8.53
CA GLN A 229 -27.04 -12.28 9.25
C GLN A 229 -26.33 -11.35 8.27
N ALA A 230 -25.58 -11.90 7.32
CA ALA A 230 -24.85 -11.12 6.33
C ALA A 230 -25.78 -10.19 5.53
N ARG A 231 -26.93 -10.71 5.08
CA ARG A 231 -27.93 -9.92 4.36
C ARG A 231 -28.54 -8.83 5.21
N GLY A 232 -28.91 -9.11 6.46
CA GLY A 232 -29.44 -8.09 7.37
C GLY A 232 -28.47 -6.92 7.58
N LEU A 233 -27.17 -7.20 7.69
CA LEU A 233 -26.13 -6.17 7.81
C LEU A 233 -25.99 -5.34 6.52
N LEU A 234 -26.11 -5.96 5.35
CA LEU A 234 -26.08 -5.23 4.08
C LEU A 234 -27.33 -4.37 3.85
N ASP A 235 -28.51 -4.87 4.23
CA ASP A 235 -29.76 -4.12 4.16
C ASP A 235 -29.73 -2.88 5.09
N GLU A 236 -29.09 -3.00 6.27
CA GLU A 236 -28.81 -1.88 7.16
C GLU A 236 -27.94 -0.81 6.47
N LEU A 237 -26.84 -1.22 5.84
CA LEU A 237 -25.95 -0.32 5.10
C LEU A 237 -26.67 0.40 3.96
N MET A 238 -27.53 -0.31 3.22
CA MET A 238 -28.31 0.24 2.12
C MET A 238 -29.39 1.21 2.59
N SER A 239 -29.96 1.00 3.78
CA SER A 239 -31.01 1.83 4.35
C SER A 239 -30.48 3.09 5.03
N ASN A 240 -29.20 3.10 5.43
CA ASN A 240 -28.58 4.25 6.08
C ASN A 240 -28.13 5.32 5.05
N PRO A 241 -28.69 6.55 5.09
CA PRO A 241 -28.31 7.63 4.17
C PRO A 241 -26.85 8.07 4.29
N ASP A 242 -26.26 7.93 5.49
CA ASP A 242 -24.90 8.37 5.79
C ASP A 242 -23.83 7.36 5.32
N THR A 243 -24.23 6.17 4.85
CA THR A 243 -23.31 5.18 4.29
C THR A 243 -22.62 5.75 3.03
N PRO A 244 -21.29 5.71 2.92
CA PRO A 244 -20.58 6.07 1.69
C PRO A 244 -21.11 5.34 0.46
N GLU A 245 -21.16 6.02 -0.68
CA GLU A 245 -21.71 5.47 -1.93
C GLU A 245 -21.01 4.18 -2.36
N TRP A 246 -19.68 4.12 -2.24
CA TRP A 246 -18.90 2.93 -2.60
C TRP A 246 -19.24 1.71 -1.73
N ILE A 247 -19.62 1.91 -0.46
CA ILE A 247 -20.05 0.84 0.45
C ILE A 247 -21.42 0.34 0.05
N ARG A 248 -22.36 1.25 -0.26
CA ARG A 248 -23.68 0.86 -0.79
C ARG A 248 -23.56 0.06 -2.09
N ALA A 249 -22.68 0.49 -3.00
CA ALA A 249 -22.45 -0.23 -4.25
C ALA A 249 -21.89 -1.65 -4.01
N LEU A 250 -20.97 -1.82 -3.05
CA LEU A 250 -20.48 -3.15 -2.67
C LEU A 250 -21.55 -4.00 -1.98
N ALA A 251 -22.34 -3.40 -1.07
CA ALA A 251 -23.44 -4.08 -0.40
C ALA A 251 -24.47 -4.62 -1.42
N ASP A 252 -24.88 -3.79 -2.38
CA ASP A 252 -25.77 -4.18 -3.47
C ASP A 252 -25.17 -5.33 -4.29
N THR A 253 -23.87 -5.23 -4.64
CA THR A 253 -23.15 -6.29 -5.36
C THR A 253 -23.18 -7.62 -4.59
N TYR A 254 -22.94 -7.60 -3.28
CA TYR A 254 -22.98 -8.81 -2.46
C TYR A 254 -24.39 -9.42 -2.36
N LEU A 255 -25.43 -8.59 -2.25
CA LEU A 255 -26.82 -9.04 -2.24
C LEU A 255 -27.21 -9.71 -3.57
N ILE A 256 -26.75 -9.17 -4.71
CA ILE A 256 -26.99 -9.74 -6.04
C ILE A 256 -26.25 -11.08 -6.22
N GLN A 257 -25.00 -11.16 -5.77
CA GLN A 257 -24.17 -12.36 -5.94
C GLN A 257 -24.56 -13.50 -4.99
N ASN A 258 -25.23 -13.21 -3.87
CA ASN A 258 -25.63 -14.18 -2.85
C ASN A 258 -27.15 -14.11 -2.59
N PRO A 259 -27.97 -14.50 -3.59
CA PRO A 259 -29.42 -14.35 -3.56
C PRO A 259 -30.09 -15.10 -2.41
#